data_AF-A0A7C4ZU83-F1
#
_entry.id   AF-A0A7C4ZU83-F1
#
_cell.length_a   1.000
_cell.length_b   1.000
_cell.length_c   1.000
_cell.angle_alpha   90.00
_cell.angle_beta   90.00
_cell.angle_gamma   90.00
#
_symmetry.space_group_name_H-M   'P 1'
#
loop_
_entity.id
_entity.type
_entity.pdbx_description
1 polymer ?
#
loop_
_entity_poly.entity_id
_entity_poly.type
_entity_poly.pdbx_seq_one_letter_code
_entity_poly.pdbx_strand_id
1 'polypeptide(L)'
;MDECYKVIKCKKVLDAFGVLETRFWTRHGFDPYINCEFNCVYCNYRVDNCTGSKRPVYAKANSPQILPHELKKLKIKGVVSLGAATDVYQPAEKEFQITRQLLEILKEHNCPFAIGTKSDLVLKDLDIITEASRKSWCCISISITTINEQLAKILEPNAPSPNKRLKVVKTLSDHGVMVGVWLTPIIPFITDNDENMESVIKAAVNSGAKFVLGGALDTRNLKGFKLFLKKYYPELIHKYDKLYRPGGSFTTYYPDNAYLFNLYKRFIYICQEHMVENYIPHFHEYKHALLFYLQNFSKFKGTPTFEFTQIFNYSSPFRELLQTLRIRFKNNSIANGVLKTFRYFPH
;
A
#
# COMPACT_ATOMS: atom_id res chain seq x y z
N MET A 1 20.96 9.97 24.14
CA MET A 1 20.19 9.93 22.89
C MET A 1 21.20 9.96 21.76
N ASP A 2 21.26 8.92 20.95
CA ASP A 2 22.10 8.89 19.75
C ASP A 2 21.84 10.15 18.90
N GLU A 3 22.89 10.74 18.33
CA GLU A 3 22.78 11.89 17.40
C GLU A 3 21.88 11.60 16.16
N CYS A 4 21.46 10.34 16.00
CA CYS A 4 20.60 9.83 14.95
C CYS A 4 19.11 10.12 15.17
N TYR A 5 18.63 10.38 16.39
CA TYR A 5 17.20 10.60 16.67
C TYR A 5 16.89 12.00 17.17
N LYS A 6 15.85 12.61 16.60
CA LYS A 6 15.37 13.95 16.98
C LYS A 6 13.90 13.89 17.36
N VAL A 7 13.56 14.34 18.56
CA VAL A 7 12.17 14.44 19.00
C VAL A 7 11.56 15.74 18.47
N ILE A 8 10.39 15.63 17.85
CA ILE A 8 9.62 16.77 17.35
C ILE A 8 8.18 16.72 17.88
N LYS A 9 7.52 17.88 17.88
CA LYS A 9 6.10 17.99 18.20
C LYS A 9 5.28 18.09 16.92
N CYS A 10 4.28 17.22 16.75
CA CYS A 10 3.24 17.40 15.74
C CYS A 10 2.07 18.19 16.33
N LYS A 11 1.39 18.99 15.50
CA LYS A 11 0.16 19.69 15.88
C LYS A 11 -1.10 18.87 15.59
N LYS A 12 -0.95 17.82 14.77
CA LYS A 12 -2.02 17.01 14.21
C LYS A 12 -1.51 15.59 13.97
N VAL A 13 -2.38 14.60 14.15
CA VAL A 13 -2.06 13.18 13.93
C VAL A 13 -2.78 12.65 12.70
N LEU A 14 -4.09 12.82 12.58
CA LEU A 14 -4.89 12.18 11.54
C LEU A 14 -5.01 13.06 10.30
N ASP A 15 -4.30 12.70 9.24
CA ASP A 15 -4.48 13.30 7.92
C ASP A 15 -5.62 12.64 7.17
N ALA A 16 -6.67 13.41 6.90
CA ALA A 16 -7.83 12.94 6.17
C ALA A 16 -7.52 12.87 4.67
N PHE A 17 -7.65 11.69 4.10
CA PHE A 17 -7.66 11.50 2.66
C PHE A 17 -9.00 12.05 2.12
N GLY A 18 -8.93 12.98 1.16
CA GLY A 18 -10.13 13.61 0.58
C GLY A 18 -11.06 12.61 -0.13
N VAL A 19 -10.55 11.42 -0.46
CA VAL A 19 -11.27 10.28 -1.04
C VAL A 19 -10.86 9.02 -0.26
N LEU A 20 -11.77 8.04 -0.14
CA LEU A 20 -11.44 6.72 0.38
C LEU A 20 -10.34 6.09 -0.48
N GLU A 21 -9.21 5.75 0.12
CA GLU A 21 -8.17 4.98 -0.57
C GLU A 21 -8.65 3.52 -0.65
N THR A 22 -8.79 3.00 -1.87
CA THR A 22 -9.50 1.73 -2.13
C THR A 22 -8.60 0.50 -2.05
N ARG A 23 -7.28 0.66 -2.03
CA ARG A 23 -6.32 -0.43 -1.86
C ARG A 23 -6.16 -0.79 -0.38
N PHE A 24 -6.23 0.19 0.52
CA PHE A 24 -6.10 0.01 1.98
C PHE A 24 -7.41 0.18 2.74
N TRP A 25 -8.46 0.64 2.06
CA TRP A 25 -9.73 1.03 2.67
C TRP A 25 -9.58 2.16 3.71
N THR A 26 -8.55 2.99 3.54
CA THR A 26 -8.17 4.01 4.52
C THR A 26 -8.78 5.37 4.21
N ARG A 27 -9.15 6.07 5.28
CA ARG A 27 -9.65 7.45 5.23
C ARG A 27 -8.72 8.43 5.92
N HIS A 28 -7.98 7.94 6.90
CA HIS A 28 -7.06 8.73 7.69
C HIS A 28 -5.70 8.07 7.63
N GLY A 29 -4.63 8.85 7.71
CA GLY A 29 -3.27 8.32 7.77
C GLY A 29 -2.45 9.03 8.83
N PHE A 30 -1.52 8.31 9.42
CA PHE A 30 -0.48 8.89 10.25
C PHE A 30 0.83 8.12 10.14
N ASP A 31 1.92 8.87 10.02
CA ASP A 31 3.28 8.36 10.17
C ASP A 31 3.91 9.00 11.42
N PRO A 32 4.21 8.23 12.48
CA PRO A 32 4.82 8.73 13.71
C PRO A 32 6.26 9.20 13.53
N TYR A 33 6.89 8.86 12.41
CA TYR A 33 8.26 9.20 12.11
C TYR A 33 8.39 10.02 10.83
N ILE A 34 9.54 10.71 10.71
CA ILE A 34 10.03 11.29 9.45
C ILE A 34 11.41 10.70 9.19
N ASN A 35 11.65 10.34 7.92
CA ASN A 35 12.73 9.45 7.48
C ASN A 35 12.55 8.01 7.96
N CYS A 36 13.23 7.09 7.27
CA CYS A 36 13.18 5.67 7.56
C CYS A 36 14.59 5.07 7.49
N GLU A 37 14.98 4.33 8.54
CA GLU A 37 16.31 3.73 8.65
C GLU A 37 16.53 2.54 7.70
N PHE A 38 15.46 1.96 7.14
CA PHE A 38 15.56 0.83 6.20
C PHE A 38 16.25 1.17 4.88
N ASN A 39 16.32 2.45 4.53
CA ASN A 39 17.17 2.95 3.45
C ASN A 39 16.94 2.26 2.09
N CYS A 40 15.70 1.84 1.79
CA CYS A 40 15.36 1.19 0.51
C CYS A 40 15.77 2.07 -0.67
N VAL A 41 16.34 1.45 -1.72
CA VAL A 41 16.87 2.16 -2.90
C VAL A 41 15.76 2.78 -3.76
N TYR A 42 14.55 2.22 -3.69
CA TYR A 42 13.37 2.62 -4.44
C TYR A 42 12.42 3.57 -3.67
N CYS A 43 12.79 4.02 -2.47
CA CYS A 43 11.87 4.73 -1.57
C CYS A 43 11.37 6.07 -2.13
N ASN A 44 10.04 6.22 -2.26
CA ASN A 44 9.38 7.45 -2.73
C ASN A 44 9.44 8.64 -1.77
N TYR A 45 9.75 8.39 -0.50
CA TYR A 45 9.88 9.41 0.53
C TYR A 45 11.34 9.79 0.80
N ARG A 46 12.25 9.30 -0.05
CA ARG A 46 13.63 9.77 -0.10
C ARG A 46 13.71 11.10 -0.86
N VAL A 47 14.17 12.14 -0.18
CA VAL A 47 14.33 13.48 -0.75
C VAL A 47 15.72 13.70 -1.36
N ASP A 48 16.72 12.88 -0.99
CA ASP A 48 18.10 13.00 -1.48
C ASP A 48 18.45 12.02 -2.61
N ASN A 49 19.40 12.41 -3.46
CA ASN A 49 19.99 11.52 -4.49
C ASN A 49 21.13 10.65 -3.93
N CYS A 50 21.43 10.77 -2.64
CA CYS A 50 22.52 10.07 -1.99
C CYS A 50 22.07 8.66 -1.55
N THR A 51 22.79 7.65 -2.02
CA THR A 51 22.67 6.29 -1.47
C THR A 51 23.49 6.23 -0.17
N GLY A 52 22.89 5.85 0.95
CA GLY A 52 23.62 5.57 2.20
C GLY A 52 23.78 6.71 3.22
N SER A 53 23.06 7.83 3.12
CA SER A 53 23.09 8.88 4.15
C SER A 53 22.36 8.43 5.43
N LYS A 54 23.05 8.45 6.59
CA LYS A 54 22.41 8.37 7.93
C LYS A 54 21.65 9.66 8.19
N ARG A 55 20.42 9.75 7.67
CA ARG A 55 19.53 10.87 7.98
C ARG A 55 18.98 10.71 9.39
N PRO A 56 18.85 11.80 10.17
CA PRO A 56 18.22 11.71 11.47
C PRO A 56 16.75 11.29 11.29
N VAL A 57 16.30 10.36 12.13
CA VAL A 57 14.88 10.04 12.27
C VAL A 57 14.26 11.08 13.18
N TYR A 58 13.15 11.67 12.74
CA TYR A 58 12.39 12.58 13.59
C TYR A 58 11.17 11.85 14.16
N ALA A 59 11.10 11.74 15.48
CA ALA A 59 10.01 11.08 16.19
C ALA A 59 8.96 12.10 16.65
N LYS A 60 7.72 11.94 16.23
CA LYS A 60 6.57 12.76 16.65
C LYS A 60 6.04 12.28 18.01
N ALA A 61 6.86 12.40 19.05
CA ALA A 61 6.64 11.76 20.35
C ALA A 61 5.38 12.25 21.09
N ASN A 62 4.84 13.41 20.74
CA ASN A 62 3.60 13.94 21.33
C ASN A 62 2.31 13.47 20.62
N SER A 63 2.40 12.54 19.66
CA SER A 63 1.24 12.07 18.91
C SER A 63 0.23 11.26 19.74
N PRO A 64 0.62 10.38 20.69
CA PRO A 64 -0.34 9.67 21.54
C PRO A 64 -1.22 10.61 22.39
N GLN A 65 -0.70 11.77 22.78
CA GLN A 65 -1.46 12.75 23.57
C GLN A 65 -2.51 13.50 22.73
N ILE A 66 -2.32 13.56 21.40
CA ILE A 66 -3.21 14.28 20.48
C ILE A 66 -4.30 13.37 19.92
N LEU A 67 -3.94 12.12 19.60
CA LEU A 67 -4.83 11.19 18.89
C LEU A 67 -6.22 11.01 19.55
N PRO A 68 -6.37 10.83 20.87
CA PRO A 68 -7.69 10.62 21.49
C PRO A 68 -8.66 11.78 21.24
N HIS A 69 -8.14 13.02 21.27
CA HIS A 69 -8.95 14.21 21.03
C HIS A 69 -9.35 14.32 19.55
N GLU A 70 -8.47 13.96 18.62
CA GLU A 70 -8.80 13.96 17.18
C GLU A 70 -9.82 12.89 16.81
N LEU A 71 -9.70 11.67 17.36
CA LEU A 71 -10.66 10.59 17.16
C LEU A 71 -12.08 11.00 17.57
N LYS A 72 -12.23 11.72 18.70
CA LYS A 72 -13.53 12.25 19.16
C LYS A 72 -14.12 13.30 18.20
N LYS A 73 -13.29 13.99 17.44
CA LYS A 73 -13.70 15.08 16.52
C LYS A 73 -13.92 14.61 15.08
N LEU A 74 -13.65 13.34 14.77
CA LEU A 74 -13.83 12.81 13.42
C LEU A 74 -15.31 12.87 13.00
N LYS A 75 -15.62 13.72 12.02
CA LYS A 75 -16.96 13.77 11.40
C LYS A 75 -17.29 12.50 10.62
N ILE A 76 -16.26 11.88 10.00
CA ILE A 76 -16.38 10.66 9.22
C ILE A 76 -15.36 9.66 9.77
N LYS A 77 -15.89 8.56 10.34
CA LYS A 77 -15.09 7.42 10.80
C LYS A 77 -14.58 6.62 9.61
N GLY A 78 -13.45 5.95 9.78
CA GLY A 78 -12.86 5.07 8.78
C GLY A 78 -11.54 4.49 9.27
N VAL A 79 -10.94 3.65 8.44
CA VAL A 79 -9.67 2.99 8.76
C VAL A 79 -8.55 4.03 8.82
N VAL A 80 -7.76 3.96 9.91
CA VAL A 80 -6.52 4.71 10.08
C VAL A 80 -5.36 3.91 9.51
N SER A 81 -4.67 4.45 8.51
CA SER A 81 -3.43 3.90 7.97
C SER A 81 -2.24 4.31 8.83
N LEU A 82 -1.41 3.34 9.18
CA LEU A 82 -0.10 3.55 9.79
C LEU A 82 0.96 3.00 8.84
N GLY A 83 1.99 3.79 8.55
CA GLY A 83 3.14 3.34 7.77
C GLY A 83 3.00 3.55 6.27
N ALA A 84 2.44 4.68 5.87
CA ALA A 84 2.29 5.04 4.46
C ALA A 84 3.58 5.68 3.90
N ALA A 85 4.18 6.61 4.63
CA ALA A 85 5.39 7.32 4.22
C ALA A 85 6.68 6.77 4.83
N THR A 86 6.59 6.25 6.05
CA THR A 86 7.72 5.70 6.80
C THR A 86 7.35 4.37 7.40
N ASP A 87 8.31 3.52 7.71
CA ASP A 87 7.98 2.32 8.47
C ASP A 87 7.78 2.65 9.94
N VAL A 88 6.58 2.39 10.47
CA VAL A 88 6.23 2.65 11.88
C VAL A 88 6.97 1.73 12.84
N TYR A 89 7.49 0.60 12.34
CA TYR A 89 8.27 -0.37 13.09
C TYR A 89 9.74 -0.37 12.68
N GLN A 90 10.26 0.75 12.18
CA GLN A 90 11.70 0.93 11.98
C GLN A 90 12.48 0.83 13.32
N PRO A 91 13.81 0.61 13.32
CA PRO A 91 14.61 0.45 14.53
C PRO A 91 14.36 1.48 15.64
N ALA A 92 14.12 2.74 15.31
CA ALA A 92 13.74 3.80 16.26
C ALA A 92 12.53 3.43 17.16
N GLU A 93 11.58 2.62 16.68
CA GLU A 93 10.42 2.18 17.46
C GLU A 93 10.80 1.35 18.70
N LYS A 94 12.00 0.75 18.73
CA LYS A 94 12.52 0.06 19.93
C LYS A 94 12.69 1.00 21.12
N GLU A 95 13.03 2.26 20.86
CA GLU A 95 13.24 3.30 21.88
C GLU A 95 11.94 4.08 22.14
N PHE A 96 11.29 4.54 21.07
CA PHE A 96 10.19 5.51 21.20
C PHE A 96 8.84 4.88 21.54
N GLN A 97 8.58 3.64 21.10
CA GLN A 97 7.31 2.93 21.32
C GLN A 97 6.05 3.76 21.00
N ILE A 98 6.13 4.67 20.03
CA ILE A 98 5.03 5.56 19.67
C ILE A 98 3.92 4.75 19.01
N THR A 99 4.27 3.83 18.11
CA THR A 99 3.31 2.99 17.40
C THR A 99 2.52 2.14 18.38
N ARG A 100 3.18 1.53 19.37
CA ARG A 100 2.51 0.78 20.44
C ARG A 100 1.45 1.62 21.16
N GLN A 101 1.81 2.82 21.63
CA GLN A 101 0.87 3.72 22.31
C GLN A 101 -0.31 4.13 21.42
N LEU A 102 -0.07 4.38 20.13
CA LEU A 102 -1.14 4.67 19.18
C LEU A 102 -2.08 3.48 19.01
N LEU A 103 -1.56 2.26 18.96
CA LEU A 103 -2.39 1.04 18.84
C LEU A 103 -3.24 0.79 20.09
N GLU A 104 -2.71 1.05 21.28
CA GLU A 104 -3.50 0.99 22.53
C GLU A 104 -4.68 1.96 22.46
N ILE A 105 -4.44 3.21 22.05
CA ILE A 105 -5.50 4.23 21.90
C ILE A 105 -6.51 3.82 20.82
N LEU A 106 -6.06 3.36 19.66
CA LEU A 106 -6.95 2.93 18.57
C LEU A 106 -7.83 1.75 19.00
N LYS A 107 -7.24 0.78 19.71
CA LYS A 107 -7.95 -0.36 20.31
C LYS A 107 -9.01 0.09 21.30
N GLU A 108 -8.68 0.99 22.24
CA GLU A 108 -9.61 1.52 23.23
C GLU A 108 -10.81 2.23 22.60
N HIS A 109 -10.61 2.86 21.44
CA HIS A 109 -11.66 3.56 20.71
C HIS A 109 -12.39 2.69 19.68
N ASN A 110 -12.10 1.38 19.63
CA ASN A 110 -12.58 0.44 18.60
C ASN A 110 -12.37 1.01 17.18
N CYS A 111 -11.26 1.74 16.98
CA CYS A 111 -10.95 2.38 15.71
C CYS A 111 -10.29 1.35 14.79
N PRO A 112 -10.81 1.12 13.58
CA PRO A 112 -10.18 0.19 12.65
C PRO A 112 -8.88 0.79 12.10
N PHE A 113 -7.88 -0.06 11.88
CA PHE A 113 -6.58 0.38 11.38
C PHE A 113 -5.95 -0.58 10.37
N ALA A 114 -5.09 -0.03 9.53
CA ALA A 114 -4.25 -0.78 8.60
C ALA A 114 -2.78 -0.40 8.86
N ILE A 115 -1.89 -1.40 8.91
CA ILE A 115 -0.44 -1.19 9.09
C ILE A 115 0.30 -1.68 7.86
N GLY A 116 1.18 -0.86 7.30
CA GLY A 116 2.21 -1.28 6.34
C GLY A 116 3.58 -1.35 7.00
N THR A 117 4.27 -2.49 6.93
CA THR A 117 5.64 -2.61 7.47
C THR A 117 6.50 -3.65 6.76
N LYS A 118 7.82 -3.53 6.91
CA LYS A 118 8.85 -4.53 6.58
C LYS A 118 9.43 -5.20 7.82
N SER A 119 9.01 -4.78 9.01
CA SER A 119 9.67 -5.07 10.27
C SER A 119 9.08 -6.27 11.00
N ASP A 120 9.93 -7.03 11.68
CA ASP A 120 9.53 -8.04 12.65
C ASP A 120 9.16 -7.44 14.03
N LEU A 121 9.42 -6.15 14.25
CA LEU A 121 9.04 -5.47 15.49
C LEU A 121 7.52 -5.36 15.70
N VAL A 122 6.72 -5.48 14.64
CA VAL A 122 5.24 -5.54 14.75
C VAL A 122 4.77 -6.67 15.67
N LEU A 123 5.55 -7.76 15.78
CA LEU A 123 5.22 -8.88 16.65
C LEU A 123 5.33 -8.54 18.15
N LYS A 124 6.00 -7.44 18.52
CA LYS A 124 6.01 -6.95 19.91
C LYS A 124 4.65 -6.45 20.37
N ASP A 125 3.80 -6.03 19.42
CA ASP A 125 2.45 -5.55 19.68
C ASP A 125 1.37 -6.57 19.28
N LEU A 126 1.76 -7.85 19.15
CA LEU A 126 0.85 -8.92 18.78
C LEU A 126 -0.33 -9.05 19.76
N ASP A 127 -0.09 -8.80 21.05
CA ASP A 127 -1.09 -8.76 22.11
C ASP A 127 -2.17 -7.70 21.81
N ILE A 128 -1.76 -6.47 21.49
CA ILE A 128 -2.65 -5.35 21.18
C ILE A 128 -3.37 -5.59 19.85
N ILE A 129 -2.65 -6.03 18.81
CA ILE A 129 -3.19 -6.25 17.47
C ILE A 129 -4.25 -7.36 17.50
N THR A 130 -3.98 -8.47 18.20
CA THR A 130 -4.92 -9.59 18.31
C THR A 130 -6.16 -9.21 19.11
N GLU A 131 -6.02 -8.40 20.17
CA GLU A 131 -7.18 -7.91 20.91
C GLU A 131 -8.00 -6.91 20.07
N ALA A 132 -7.33 -6.01 19.36
CA ALA A 132 -7.98 -5.04 18.48
C ALA A 132 -8.73 -5.72 17.34
N SER A 133 -8.15 -6.75 16.71
CA SER A 133 -8.77 -7.47 15.59
C SER A 133 -10.07 -8.18 15.96
N ARG A 134 -10.30 -8.46 17.25
CA ARG A 134 -11.55 -9.01 17.78
C ARG A 134 -12.64 -7.95 17.98
N LYS A 135 -12.25 -6.67 18.10
CA LYS A 135 -13.16 -5.55 18.40
C LYS A 135 -13.45 -4.68 17.17
N SER A 136 -12.48 -4.54 16.27
CA SER A 136 -12.57 -3.72 15.06
C SER A 136 -11.77 -4.35 13.92
N TRP A 137 -12.05 -3.89 12.69
CA TRP A 137 -11.29 -4.34 11.53
C TRP A 137 -9.82 -3.88 11.65
N CYS A 138 -8.90 -4.84 11.59
CA CYS A 138 -7.46 -4.59 11.64
C CYS A 138 -6.80 -5.37 10.50
N CYS A 139 -5.95 -4.72 9.71
CA CYS A 139 -5.25 -5.36 8.60
C CYS A 139 -3.76 -5.04 8.65
N ILE A 140 -2.91 -6.07 8.52
CA ILE A 140 -1.45 -5.91 8.49
C ILE A 140 -0.93 -6.31 7.12
N SER A 141 -0.18 -5.42 6.48
CA SER A 141 0.45 -5.66 5.18
C SER A 141 1.97 -5.69 5.35
N ILE A 142 2.58 -6.84 5.05
CA ILE A 142 4.02 -7.03 5.13
C ILE A 142 4.65 -6.88 3.75
N SER A 143 5.54 -5.90 3.57
CA SER A 143 6.18 -5.70 2.26
C SER A 143 7.27 -6.75 2.00
N ILE A 144 7.17 -7.47 0.88
CA ILE A 144 8.15 -8.45 0.41
C ILE A 144 8.30 -8.26 -1.10
N THR A 145 9.44 -7.73 -1.55
CA THR A 145 9.72 -7.43 -2.96
C THR A 145 10.30 -8.63 -3.72
N THR A 146 10.99 -9.51 -3.00
CA THR A 146 11.59 -10.75 -3.50
C THR A 146 11.85 -11.68 -2.32
N ILE A 147 11.88 -13.00 -2.55
CA ILE A 147 12.39 -13.98 -1.57
C ILE A 147 13.89 -14.26 -1.74
N ASN A 148 14.53 -13.70 -2.78
CA ASN A 148 15.97 -13.79 -2.96
C ASN A 148 16.67 -12.88 -1.94
N GLU A 149 17.28 -13.49 -0.92
CA GLU A 149 17.98 -12.82 0.17
C GLU A 149 19.11 -11.89 -0.29
N GLN A 150 19.83 -12.25 -1.35
CA GLN A 150 20.93 -11.44 -1.87
C GLN A 150 20.38 -10.18 -2.56
N LEU A 151 19.36 -10.34 -3.41
CA LEU A 151 18.69 -9.22 -4.06
C LEU A 151 17.99 -8.31 -3.04
N ALA A 152 17.33 -8.88 -2.03
CA ALA A 152 16.69 -8.12 -0.96
C ALA A 152 17.69 -7.23 -0.21
N LYS A 153 18.90 -7.73 0.11
CA LYS A 153 19.96 -6.92 0.74
C LYS A 153 20.46 -5.77 -0.15
N ILE A 154 20.42 -5.93 -1.46
CA ILE A 154 20.80 -4.87 -2.40
C ILE A 154 19.70 -3.79 -2.46
N LEU A 155 18.43 -4.21 -2.52
CA LEU A 155 17.29 -3.30 -2.64
C LEU A 155 16.94 -2.60 -1.32
N GLU A 156 17.09 -3.29 -0.20
CA GLU A 156 16.56 -2.94 1.12
C GLU A 156 17.61 -3.23 2.22
N PRO A 157 18.76 -2.56 2.18
CA PRO A 157 19.98 -2.99 2.89
C PRO A 157 19.85 -3.09 4.42
N ASN A 158 18.96 -2.30 5.02
CA ASN A 158 18.78 -2.26 6.47
C ASN A 158 17.44 -2.86 6.92
N ALA A 159 16.61 -3.37 6.00
CA ALA A 159 15.34 -3.98 6.36
C ALA A 159 15.54 -5.47 6.75
N PRO A 160 14.67 -6.06 7.59
CA PRO A 160 14.73 -7.48 7.92
C PRO A 160 14.67 -8.37 6.67
N SER A 161 15.27 -9.54 6.71
CA SER A 161 15.26 -10.46 5.57
C SER A 161 13.83 -10.87 5.15
N PRO A 162 13.60 -11.22 3.86
CA PRO A 162 12.33 -11.79 3.40
C PRO A 162 11.85 -12.96 4.28
N ASN A 163 12.74 -13.85 4.70
CA ASN A 163 12.36 -14.96 5.58
C ASN A 163 11.86 -14.51 6.96
N LYS A 164 12.45 -13.46 7.56
CA LYS A 164 11.93 -12.90 8.81
C LYS A 164 10.54 -12.30 8.61
N ARG A 165 10.31 -11.63 7.49
CA ARG A 165 9.00 -11.06 7.13
C ARG A 165 7.94 -12.11 6.89
N LEU A 166 8.27 -13.21 6.21
CA LEU A 166 7.36 -14.35 6.05
C LEU A 166 6.99 -14.98 7.40
N LYS A 167 7.93 -15.07 8.35
CA LYS A 167 7.62 -15.50 9.73
C LYS A 167 6.63 -14.57 10.42
N VAL A 168 6.72 -13.25 10.19
CA VAL A 168 5.72 -12.29 10.70
C VAL A 168 4.35 -12.58 10.12
N VAL A 169 4.25 -12.80 8.80
CA VAL A 169 2.98 -13.17 8.14
C VAL A 169 2.40 -14.42 8.79
N LYS A 170 3.23 -15.47 8.95
CA LYS A 170 2.82 -16.71 9.59
C LYS A 170 2.31 -16.50 11.00
N THR A 171 3.08 -15.83 11.85
CA THR A 171 2.70 -15.60 13.24
C THR A 171 1.40 -14.81 13.35
N LEU A 172 1.22 -13.75 12.56
CA LEU A 172 -0.03 -12.96 12.58
C LEU A 172 -1.22 -13.80 12.09
N SER A 173 -1.05 -14.59 11.03
CA SER A 173 -2.09 -15.45 10.48
C SER A 173 -2.51 -16.55 11.47
N ASP A 174 -1.53 -17.20 12.13
CA ASP A 174 -1.77 -18.22 13.17
C ASP A 174 -2.57 -17.64 14.36
N HIS A 175 -2.49 -16.33 14.61
CA HIS A 175 -3.27 -15.63 15.65
C HIS A 175 -4.61 -15.06 15.15
N GLY A 176 -5.00 -15.38 13.92
CA GLY A 176 -6.28 -14.96 13.34
C GLY A 176 -6.33 -13.48 12.92
N VAL A 177 -5.19 -12.81 12.78
CA VAL A 177 -5.11 -11.43 12.28
C VAL A 177 -5.23 -11.44 10.75
N MET A 178 -6.03 -10.52 10.18
CA MET A 178 -6.04 -10.31 8.73
C MET A 178 -4.67 -9.77 8.30
N VAL A 179 -3.89 -10.62 7.66
CA VAL A 179 -2.53 -10.31 7.20
C VAL A 179 -2.37 -10.64 5.72
N GLY A 180 -1.66 -9.78 4.99
CA GLY A 180 -1.33 -10.00 3.59
C GLY A 180 0.08 -9.54 3.25
N VAL A 181 0.49 -9.83 2.02
CA VAL A 181 1.80 -9.45 1.50
C VAL A 181 1.68 -8.31 0.51
N TRP A 182 2.63 -7.41 0.59
CA TRP A 182 2.80 -6.27 -0.29
C TRP A 182 3.99 -6.53 -1.20
N LEU A 183 3.72 -7.06 -2.40
CA LEU A 183 4.68 -7.16 -3.49
C LEU A 183 4.76 -5.79 -4.19
N THR A 184 5.21 -4.79 -3.43
CA THR A 184 5.33 -3.40 -3.89
C THR A 184 6.65 -2.81 -3.37
N PRO A 185 7.55 -2.38 -4.27
CA PRO A 185 7.40 -2.39 -5.72
C PRO A 185 7.73 -3.73 -6.39
N ILE A 186 7.04 -4.01 -7.50
CA ILE A 186 7.55 -4.85 -8.60
C ILE A 186 8.42 -3.95 -9.48
N ILE A 187 9.72 -4.24 -9.52
CA ILE A 187 10.75 -3.38 -10.11
C ILE A 187 11.01 -3.84 -11.55
N PRO A 188 10.78 -2.98 -12.56
CA PRO A 188 10.96 -3.35 -13.96
C PRO A 188 12.33 -3.92 -14.28
N PHE A 189 12.34 -5.05 -14.99
CA PHE A 189 13.51 -5.83 -15.38
C PHE A 189 14.37 -6.37 -14.23
N ILE A 190 13.91 -6.30 -12.97
CA ILE A 190 14.65 -6.78 -11.79
C ILE A 190 13.82 -7.79 -10.99
N THR A 191 12.56 -7.46 -10.67
CA THR A 191 11.65 -8.34 -9.89
C THR A 191 10.31 -8.60 -10.59
N ASP A 192 10.19 -8.22 -11.88
CA ASP A 192 8.99 -8.29 -12.71
C ASP A 192 8.87 -9.56 -13.57
N ASN A 193 9.81 -10.50 -13.44
CA ASN A 193 9.67 -11.83 -14.06
C ASN A 193 8.66 -12.69 -13.29
N ASP A 194 8.03 -13.66 -13.98
CA ASP A 194 6.98 -14.50 -13.39
C ASP A 194 7.52 -15.34 -12.24
N GLU A 195 8.74 -15.86 -12.35
CA GLU A 195 9.41 -16.66 -11.31
C GLU A 195 9.51 -15.93 -9.97
N ASN A 196 9.90 -14.64 -9.97
CA ASN A 196 9.99 -13.84 -8.75
C ASN A 196 8.59 -13.53 -8.20
N MET A 197 7.64 -13.12 -9.06
CA MET A 197 6.27 -12.83 -8.61
C MET A 197 5.62 -14.08 -7.99
N GLU A 198 5.69 -15.20 -8.70
CA GLU A 198 5.15 -16.48 -8.25
C GLU A 198 5.81 -16.96 -6.97
N SER A 199 7.14 -16.89 -6.87
CA SER A 199 7.83 -17.34 -5.67
C SER A 199 7.47 -16.52 -4.42
N VAL A 200 7.28 -15.20 -4.55
CA VAL A 200 6.78 -14.37 -3.45
C VAL A 200 5.33 -14.70 -3.12
N ILE A 201 4.46 -14.83 -4.12
CA ILE A 201 3.03 -15.17 -3.94
C ILE A 201 2.89 -16.52 -3.24
N LYS A 202 3.56 -17.56 -3.73
CA LYS A 202 3.55 -18.90 -3.14
C LYS A 202 4.06 -18.89 -1.70
N ALA A 203 5.16 -18.17 -1.42
CA ALA A 203 5.69 -18.05 -0.07
C ALA A 203 4.72 -17.32 0.88
N ALA A 204 4.04 -16.27 0.39
CA ALA A 204 3.02 -15.54 1.13
C ALA A 204 1.84 -16.45 1.49
N VAL A 205 1.29 -17.18 0.51
CA VAL A 205 0.19 -18.13 0.70
C VAL A 205 0.57 -19.24 1.68
N ASN A 206 1.76 -19.83 1.53
CA ASN A 206 2.27 -20.84 2.45
C ASN A 206 2.47 -20.31 3.88
N SER A 207 2.67 -19.00 4.03
CA SER A 207 2.75 -18.33 5.34
C SER A 207 1.38 -17.89 5.86
N GLY A 208 0.29 -18.21 5.17
CA GLY A 208 -1.07 -17.89 5.59
C GLY A 208 -1.55 -16.48 5.24
N ALA A 209 -0.90 -15.79 4.30
CA ALA A 209 -1.39 -14.50 3.79
C ALA A 209 -2.81 -14.66 3.20
N LYS A 210 -3.69 -13.72 3.52
CA LYS A 210 -5.08 -13.68 3.00
C LYS A 210 -5.20 -12.96 1.66
N PHE A 211 -4.22 -12.13 1.34
CA PHE A 211 -4.15 -11.40 0.09
C PHE A 211 -2.70 -11.07 -0.27
N VAL A 212 -2.45 -10.79 -1.54
CA VAL A 212 -1.21 -10.22 -2.05
C VAL A 212 -1.56 -8.99 -2.89
N LEU A 213 -1.03 -7.82 -2.55
CA LEU A 213 -1.15 -6.65 -3.43
C LEU A 213 0.13 -6.45 -4.23
N GLY A 214 -0.03 -6.29 -5.53
CA GLY A 214 1.04 -6.00 -6.48
C GLY A 214 0.99 -4.54 -6.92
N GLY A 215 2.16 -3.90 -6.97
CA GLY A 215 2.30 -2.53 -7.45
C GLY A 215 3.61 -2.36 -8.19
N ALA A 216 3.57 -1.90 -9.43
CA ALA A 216 4.78 -1.56 -10.17
C ALA A 216 5.53 -0.42 -9.47
N LEU A 217 6.85 -0.35 -9.63
CA LEU A 217 7.64 0.78 -9.14
C LEU A 217 7.21 2.08 -9.82
N ASP A 218 6.46 2.91 -9.12
CA ASP A 218 6.38 4.35 -9.35
C ASP A 218 7.47 5.05 -8.54
N THR A 219 8.09 6.10 -9.09
CA THR A 219 9.18 6.77 -8.39
C THR A 219 9.09 8.29 -8.42
N ARG A 220 9.23 8.94 -7.26
CA ARG A 220 9.43 10.39 -7.13
C ARG A 220 10.88 10.81 -7.31
N ASN A 221 11.80 9.84 -7.36
CA ASN A 221 13.23 10.09 -7.50
C ASN A 221 13.86 9.16 -8.54
N LEU A 222 13.41 9.29 -9.80
CA LEU A 222 13.95 8.51 -10.91
C LEU A 222 15.46 8.73 -11.09
N LYS A 223 15.96 9.95 -10.83
CA LYS A 223 17.39 10.26 -10.91
C LYS A 223 18.20 9.45 -9.89
N GLY A 224 17.79 9.45 -8.63
CA GLY A 224 18.41 8.65 -7.57
C GLY A 224 18.34 7.15 -7.87
N PHE A 225 17.19 6.68 -8.39
CA PHE A 225 17.05 5.28 -8.80
C PHE A 225 17.99 4.91 -9.97
N LYS A 226 18.19 5.81 -10.94
CA LYS A 226 19.17 5.60 -12.02
C LYS A 226 20.63 5.55 -11.54
N LEU A 227 20.98 6.20 -10.43
CA LEU A 227 22.30 6.04 -9.82
C LEU A 227 22.49 4.62 -9.25
N PHE A 228 21.43 4.06 -8.66
CA PHE A 228 21.41 2.66 -8.25
C PHE A 228 21.56 1.73 -9.47
N LEU A 229 20.81 1.97 -10.55
CA LEU A 229 20.94 1.19 -11.79
C LEU A 229 22.36 1.28 -12.36
N LYS A 230 22.96 2.47 -12.44
CA LYS A 230 24.34 2.63 -12.93
C LYS A 230 25.36 1.79 -12.16
N LYS A 231 25.13 1.56 -10.86
CA LYS A 231 26.02 0.76 -10.01
C LYS A 231 25.80 -0.75 -10.15
N TYR A 232 24.56 -1.22 -10.22
CA TYR A 232 24.23 -2.64 -10.14
C TYR A 232 23.69 -3.26 -11.43
N TYR A 233 23.08 -2.45 -12.31
CA TYR A 233 22.40 -2.84 -13.54
C TYR A 233 22.58 -1.77 -14.66
N PRO A 234 23.83 -1.43 -15.04
CA PRO A 234 24.09 -0.33 -15.97
C PRO A 234 23.41 -0.51 -17.34
N GLU A 235 23.21 -1.75 -17.77
CA GLU A 235 22.51 -2.12 -19.01
C GLU A 235 21.03 -1.75 -19.03
N LEU A 236 20.40 -1.54 -17.86
CA LEU A 236 18.97 -1.22 -17.75
C LEU A 236 18.67 0.27 -17.93
N ILE A 237 19.67 1.16 -17.88
CA ILE A 237 19.46 2.62 -17.90
C ILE A 237 18.61 3.04 -19.11
N HIS A 238 18.99 2.60 -20.31
CA HIS A 238 18.28 2.93 -21.55
C HIS A 238 16.85 2.38 -21.59
N LYS A 239 16.59 1.23 -20.95
CA LYS A 239 15.23 0.69 -20.85
C LYS A 239 14.37 1.58 -19.94
N TYR A 240 14.91 2.03 -18.81
CA TYR A 240 14.24 2.94 -17.89
C TYR A 240 13.98 4.32 -18.50
N ASP A 241 14.88 4.85 -19.33
CA ASP A 241 14.68 6.11 -20.07
C ASP A 241 13.45 6.07 -20.99
N LYS A 242 13.22 4.92 -21.63
CA LYS A 242 12.08 4.73 -22.54
C LYS A 242 10.78 4.42 -21.79
N LEU A 243 10.90 3.64 -20.71
CA LEU A 243 9.78 3.11 -19.94
C LEU A 243 9.11 4.18 -19.07
N TYR A 244 9.88 5.01 -18.37
CA TYR A 244 9.31 5.93 -17.38
C TYR A 244 8.88 7.27 -17.98
N ARG A 245 7.67 7.70 -17.63
CA ARG A 245 7.09 9.00 -18.01
C ARG A 245 6.68 9.79 -16.76
N PRO A 246 6.77 11.13 -16.78
CA PRO A 246 6.22 11.95 -15.71
C PRO A 246 4.70 11.78 -15.66
N GLY A 247 4.16 11.53 -14.47
CA GLY A 247 2.72 11.45 -14.23
C GLY A 247 2.06 12.82 -14.10
N GLY A 248 0.72 12.84 -14.02
CA GLY A 248 -0.08 14.08 -13.99
C GLY A 248 0.19 15.02 -12.82
N SER A 249 0.85 14.56 -11.75
CA SER A 249 1.29 15.39 -10.62
C SER A 249 2.66 16.05 -10.82
N PHE A 250 3.29 15.90 -12.00
CA PHE A 250 4.64 16.37 -12.39
C PHE A 250 5.80 15.97 -11.46
N THR A 251 5.54 15.21 -10.39
CA THR A 251 6.49 14.89 -9.31
C THR A 251 6.71 13.39 -9.10
N THR A 252 5.93 12.55 -9.78
CA THR A 252 6.07 11.09 -9.76
C THR A 252 6.21 10.57 -11.18
N TYR A 253 7.12 9.64 -11.40
CA TYR A 253 7.34 8.94 -12.66
C TYR A 253 6.71 7.56 -12.59
N TYR A 254 6.05 7.16 -13.66
CA TYR A 254 5.41 5.84 -13.80
C TYR A 254 5.97 5.13 -15.04
N PRO A 255 6.07 3.79 -15.01
CA PRO A 255 6.21 3.02 -16.25
C PRO A 255 5.06 3.32 -17.21
N ASP A 256 5.28 3.15 -18.51
CA ASP A 256 4.23 3.36 -19.50
C ASP A 256 3.04 2.41 -19.29
N ASN A 257 1.86 2.81 -19.78
CA ASN A 257 0.62 2.10 -19.53
C ASN A 257 0.59 0.70 -20.16
N ALA A 258 1.28 0.47 -21.28
CA ALA A 258 1.30 -0.84 -21.93
C ALA A 258 2.09 -1.84 -21.10
N TYR A 259 3.23 -1.41 -20.55
CA TYR A 259 4.01 -2.18 -19.60
C TYR A 259 3.19 -2.49 -18.33
N LEU A 260 2.56 -1.47 -17.73
CA LEU A 260 1.74 -1.65 -16.52
C LEU A 260 0.60 -2.65 -16.75
N PHE A 261 -0.12 -2.52 -17.87
CA PHE A 261 -1.21 -3.44 -18.21
C PHE A 261 -0.73 -4.89 -18.30
N ASN A 262 0.39 -5.14 -18.98
CA ASN A 262 0.95 -6.49 -19.10
C ASN A 262 1.41 -7.03 -17.74
N LEU A 263 2.12 -6.22 -16.96
CA LEU A 263 2.60 -6.60 -15.63
C LEU A 263 1.44 -6.98 -14.70
N TYR A 264 0.41 -6.14 -14.60
CA TYR A 264 -0.73 -6.41 -13.74
C TYR A 264 -1.56 -7.60 -14.23
N LYS A 265 -1.70 -7.78 -15.54
CA LYS A 265 -2.32 -8.99 -16.11
C LYS A 265 -1.62 -10.24 -15.61
N ARG A 266 -0.29 -10.33 -15.77
CA ARG A 266 0.53 -11.47 -15.31
C ARG A 266 0.41 -11.68 -13.80
N PHE A 267 0.56 -10.62 -13.02
CA PHE A 267 0.40 -10.67 -11.56
C PHE A 267 -0.97 -11.23 -11.13
N ILE A 268 -2.05 -10.80 -11.77
CA ILE A 268 -3.41 -11.27 -11.48
C ILE A 268 -3.55 -12.76 -11.81
N TYR A 269 -3.04 -13.22 -12.97
CA TYR A 269 -3.08 -14.64 -13.33
C TYR A 269 -2.33 -15.50 -12.30
N ILE A 270 -1.14 -15.08 -11.87
CA ILE A 270 -0.38 -15.82 -10.86
C ILE A 270 -1.14 -15.86 -9.53
N CYS A 271 -1.76 -14.75 -9.09
CA CYS A 271 -2.61 -14.77 -7.89
C CYS A 271 -3.78 -15.76 -8.02
N GLN A 272 -4.42 -15.84 -9.19
CA GLN A 272 -5.53 -16.77 -9.46
C GLN A 272 -5.07 -18.24 -9.43
N GLU A 273 -3.91 -18.55 -10.03
CA GLU A 273 -3.33 -19.91 -10.01
C GLU A 273 -3.02 -20.38 -8.58
N HIS A 274 -2.63 -19.47 -7.69
CA HIS A 274 -2.34 -19.75 -6.28
C HIS A 274 -3.53 -19.49 -5.35
N MET A 275 -4.73 -19.24 -5.89
CA MET A 275 -5.98 -19.02 -5.15
C MET A 275 -5.87 -17.97 -4.04
N VAL A 276 -5.19 -16.86 -4.32
CA VAL A 276 -5.03 -15.75 -3.35
C VAL A 276 -5.64 -14.47 -3.88
N GLU A 277 -6.31 -13.72 -2.99
CA GLU A 277 -6.92 -12.45 -3.35
C GLU A 277 -5.85 -11.41 -3.70
N ASN A 278 -6.07 -10.67 -4.78
CA ASN A 278 -5.22 -9.57 -5.21
C ASN A 278 -5.70 -8.18 -4.73
N TYR A 279 -6.61 -8.19 -3.75
CA TYR A 279 -7.18 -7.03 -3.07
C TYR A 279 -7.32 -7.35 -1.57
N ILE A 280 -7.41 -6.31 -0.71
CA ILE A 280 -7.66 -6.52 0.71
C ILE A 280 -9.15 -6.85 0.89
N PRO A 281 -9.50 -8.03 1.44
CA PRO A 281 -10.89 -8.36 1.73
C PRO A 281 -11.47 -7.34 2.72
N HIS A 282 -12.52 -6.65 2.31
CA HIS A 282 -13.17 -5.63 3.13
C HIS A 282 -14.35 -6.19 3.91
N PHE A 283 -14.67 -5.55 5.04
CA PHE A 283 -15.85 -5.85 5.86
C PHE A 283 -17.20 -5.59 5.15
N HIS A 284 -17.18 -4.87 4.02
CA HIS A 284 -18.39 -4.54 3.31
C HIS A 284 -18.59 -5.49 2.14
N GLU A 285 -19.67 -6.26 2.18
CA GLU A 285 -20.35 -6.72 0.97
C GLU A 285 -20.35 -5.58 -0.06
N TYR A 286 -20.03 -5.91 -1.31
CA TYR A 286 -19.96 -5.03 -2.50
C TYR A 286 -21.00 -3.89 -2.53
N LYS A 287 -22.17 -4.12 -1.92
CA LYS A 287 -23.26 -3.16 -1.71
C LYS A 287 -22.83 -1.83 -1.06
N HIS A 288 -21.96 -1.80 -0.05
CA HIS A 288 -21.61 -0.53 0.60
C HIS A 288 -20.52 0.24 -0.15
N ALA A 289 -19.61 -0.45 -0.83
CA ALA A 289 -18.67 0.20 -1.75
C ALA A 289 -19.47 0.88 -2.88
N LEU A 290 -20.43 0.16 -3.49
CA LEU A 290 -21.32 0.69 -4.52
C LEU A 290 -22.16 1.88 -4.01
N LEU A 291 -22.78 1.77 -2.82
CA LEU A 291 -23.53 2.88 -2.21
C LEU A 291 -22.65 4.10 -1.90
N PHE A 292 -21.43 3.89 -1.40
CA PHE A 292 -20.47 4.97 -1.16
C PHE A 292 -20.14 5.69 -2.48
N TYR A 293 -19.89 4.95 -3.56
CA TYR A 293 -19.64 5.52 -4.88
C TYR A 293 -20.85 6.26 -5.43
N LEU A 294 -22.05 5.68 -5.36
CA LEU A 294 -23.29 6.31 -5.82
C LEU A 294 -23.60 7.60 -5.05
N GLN A 295 -23.39 7.61 -3.73
CA GLN A 295 -23.65 8.77 -2.87
C GLN A 295 -22.64 9.91 -3.09
N ASN A 296 -21.43 9.61 -3.56
CA ASN A 296 -20.38 10.61 -3.75
C ASN A 296 -20.08 10.90 -5.23
N PHE A 297 -20.81 10.27 -6.17
CA PHE A 297 -20.63 10.40 -7.62
C PHE A 297 -20.61 11.86 -8.11
N SER A 298 -21.48 12.70 -7.56
CA SER A 298 -21.56 14.13 -7.89
C SER A 298 -20.34 14.95 -7.45
N LYS A 299 -19.59 14.48 -6.44
CA LYS A 299 -18.37 15.13 -5.91
C LYS A 299 -17.11 14.80 -6.71
N PHE A 300 -17.17 13.81 -7.60
CA PHE A 300 -16.07 13.43 -8.50
C PHE A 300 -16.10 14.17 -9.85
N LYS A 301 -17.01 15.13 -10.04
CA LYS A 301 -17.00 16.00 -11.22
C LYS A 301 -15.72 16.85 -11.24
N GLY A 302 -14.82 16.55 -12.16
CA GLY A 302 -13.58 17.31 -12.39
C GLY A 302 -12.29 16.63 -11.94
N THR A 303 -12.33 15.41 -11.38
CA THR A 303 -11.13 14.61 -11.16
C THR A 303 -10.72 13.98 -12.50
N PRO A 304 -9.44 14.05 -12.93
CA PRO A 304 -9.00 13.43 -14.17
C PRO A 304 -9.34 11.94 -14.10
N THR A 305 -10.10 11.48 -15.10
CA THR A 305 -10.42 10.08 -15.40
C THR A 305 -9.89 9.09 -14.37
N PHE A 306 -10.74 8.82 -13.38
CA PHE A 306 -10.58 7.64 -12.54
C PHE A 306 -10.45 6.45 -13.49
N GLU A 307 -9.32 5.76 -13.42
CA GLU A 307 -8.99 4.68 -14.32
C GLU A 307 -10.03 3.57 -14.09
N PHE A 308 -10.94 3.41 -15.05
CA PHE A 308 -11.99 2.38 -15.03
C PHE A 308 -11.41 0.96 -14.88
N THR A 309 -10.10 0.79 -15.04
CA THR A 309 -9.31 -0.41 -14.70
C THR A 309 -9.56 -0.87 -13.26
N GLN A 310 -9.78 0.04 -12.30
CA GLN A 310 -10.12 -0.36 -10.93
C GLN A 310 -11.52 -0.99 -10.80
N ILE A 311 -12.44 -0.70 -11.72
CA ILE A 311 -13.76 -1.38 -11.77
C ILE A 311 -13.60 -2.80 -12.32
N PHE A 312 -12.62 -3.04 -13.20
CA PHE A 312 -12.35 -4.37 -13.75
C PHE A 312 -11.58 -5.30 -12.78
N ASN A 313 -10.95 -4.77 -11.73
CA ASN A 313 -10.45 -5.59 -10.61
C ASN A 313 -11.58 -6.21 -9.76
N TYR A 314 -12.84 -5.82 -9.99
CA TYR A 314 -14.03 -6.37 -9.34
C TYR A 314 -14.84 -7.23 -10.32
N SER A 315 -14.22 -8.24 -10.93
CA SER A 315 -14.92 -9.19 -11.82
C SER A 315 -15.57 -10.33 -11.03
N SER A 316 -16.75 -10.06 -10.47
CA SER A 316 -17.91 -11.00 -10.31
C SER A 316 -18.91 -10.31 -9.37
N PRO A 317 -20.13 -9.85 -9.77
CA PRO A 317 -21.02 -10.31 -10.84
C PRO A 317 -21.72 -9.14 -11.59
N PHE A 318 -21.16 -8.65 -12.70
CA PHE A 318 -21.80 -7.59 -13.50
C PHE A 318 -23.10 -8.05 -14.22
N ARG A 319 -23.39 -9.36 -14.24
CA ARG A 319 -24.53 -9.95 -14.95
C ARG A 319 -25.88 -9.75 -14.25
N GLU A 320 -25.93 -9.60 -12.93
CA GLU A 320 -27.20 -9.36 -12.20
C GLU A 320 -27.59 -7.86 -12.13
N LEU A 321 -26.60 -6.97 -12.21
CA LEU A 321 -26.81 -5.52 -12.14
C LEU A 321 -27.65 -4.97 -13.31
N LEU A 322 -27.55 -5.58 -14.49
CA LEU A 322 -28.28 -5.14 -15.68
C LEU A 322 -29.77 -5.52 -15.66
N GLN A 323 -30.18 -6.50 -14.85
CA GLN A 323 -31.58 -6.92 -14.78
C GLN A 323 -32.42 -6.10 -13.77
N THR A 324 -31.77 -5.33 -12.87
CA THR A 324 -32.47 -4.70 -11.73
C THR A 324 -32.71 -3.19 -11.91
N LEU A 325 -32.06 -2.52 -12.86
CA LEU A 325 -32.14 -1.07 -13.01
C LEU A 325 -33.19 -0.62 -14.04
N ARG A 326 -34.46 -0.54 -13.63
CA ARG A 326 -35.49 0.29 -14.30
C ARG A 326 -35.29 1.79 -13.96
N ILE A 327 -34.17 2.38 -14.38
CA ILE A 327 -33.93 3.83 -14.22
C ILE A 327 -34.24 4.54 -15.54
N ARG A 328 -35.26 5.40 -15.55
CA ARG A 328 -35.57 6.32 -16.67
C ARG A 328 -34.52 7.45 -16.69
N PHE A 329 -33.69 7.48 -17.73
CA PHE A 329 -32.71 8.54 -17.97
C PHE A 329 -33.28 9.65 -18.85
N LYS A 330 -33.11 10.92 -18.44
CA LYS A 330 -33.31 12.08 -19.32
C LYS A 330 -31.95 12.53 -19.89
N ASN A 331 -31.87 12.49 -21.22
CA ASN A 331 -30.97 13.19 -22.15
C ASN A 331 -29.45 12.90 -22.15
N ASN A 332 -29.06 12.06 -23.12
CA ASN A 332 -28.04 12.25 -24.18
C ASN A 332 -26.55 12.54 -23.93
N SER A 333 -26.01 12.51 -22.71
CA SER A 333 -24.53 12.66 -22.54
C SER A 333 -23.75 11.36 -22.34
N ILE A 334 -24.41 10.20 -22.19
CA ILE A 334 -23.74 8.92 -21.87
C ILE A 334 -23.35 8.14 -23.13
N ALA A 335 -24.03 8.37 -24.26
CA ALA A 335 -23.84 7.58 -25.48
C ALA A 335 -22.40 7.59 -26.02
N ASN A 336 -21.67 8.71 -25.88
CA ASN A 336 -20.30 8.80 -26.41
C ASN A 336 -19.22 8.18 -25.49
N GLY A 337 -19.51 7.99 -24.21
CA GLY A 337 -18.57 7.38 -23.25
C GLY A 337 -18.64 5.85 -23.26
N VAL A 338 -19.86 5.30 -23.32
CA VAL A 338 -20.07 3.84 -23.24
C VAL A 338 -19.71 3.14 -24.56
N LEU A 339 -19.94 3.79 -25.71
CA LEU A 339 -19.61 3.22 -27.03
C LEU A 339 -18.09 3.14 -27.33
N LYS A 340 -17.23 3.87 -26.60
CA LYS A 340 -15.78 3.74 -26.75
C LYS A 340 -15.19 2.53 -26.00
N THR A 341 -15.85 2.07 -24.95
CA THR A 341 -15.36 0.96 -24.11
C THR A 341 -15.55 -0.41 -24.77
N PHE A 342 -16.60 -0.57 -25.59
CA PHE A 342 -16.87 -1.82 -26.32
C PHE A 342 -15.97 -2.05 -27.54
N ARG A 343 -15.10 -1.08 -27.91
CA ARG A 343 -14.22 -1.20 -29.08
C ARG A 343 -12.88 -1.90 -28.79
N TYR A 344 -12.62 -2.27 -27.53
CA TYR A 344 -11.30 -2.76 -27.07
C TYR A 344 -11.26 -4.22 -26.59
N PHE A 345 -12.34 -5.01 -26.79
CA PHE A 345 -12.33 -6.43 -26.45
C PHE A 345 -12.95 -7.27 -27.58
N PRO A 346 -12.15 -7.92 -28.44
CA PRO A 346 -12.59 -9.14 -29.10
C PRO A 346 -12.40 -10.32 -28.14
N HIS A 347 -13.54 -10.85 -27.68
CA HIS A 347 -13.78 -12.15 -27.02
C HIS A 347 -13.08 -12.44 -25.68
#